data_AF-A0A1G2R350-F1
#
_entry.id   AF-A0A1G2R350-F1
#
_cell.length_a   1.000
_cell.length_b   1.000
_cell.length_c   1.000
_cell.angle_alpha   90.00
_cell.angle_beta   90.00
_cell.angle_gamma   90.00
#
_symmetry.space_group_name_H-M   'P 1'
#
loop_
_entity.id
_entity.type
_entity.pdbx_description
1 polymer ?
#
loop_
_entity_poly.entity_id
_entity_poly.type
_entity_poly.pdbx_seq_one_letter_code
_entity_poly.pdbx_strand_id
1 'polypeptide(L)'
;MEEVRAYRTDRFLGFVITLMGFAILFSVDIDRLLVFYRDPWSVLIVSFFAVINPLLFLFGFSFQINPHEVIGRSYFLFKKKFKINDLTHVLYQATWRVTSESSSMRTLHIVRFGGGWKDTISLTNGPFQEKDLADIAKRLKNLNPRIIFNSHAETLMKKSS
;
A
#
# COMPACT_ATOMS: atom_id res chain seq x y z
N MET A 1 25.31 -1.95 -13.24
CA MET A 1 23.95 -1.48 -13.57
C MET A 1 23.11 -1.64 -12.32
N GLU A 2 22.72 -0.55 -11.65
CA GLU A 2 21.79 -0.67 -10.52
C GLU A 2 20.39 -0.97 -11.07
N GLU A 3 19.90 -2.18 -10.79
CA GLU A 3 18.62 -2.67 -11.29
C GLU A 3 17.44 -1.96 -10.62
N VAL A 4 16.49 -1.54 -11.45
CA VAL A 4 15.16 -1.10 -11.01
C VAL A 4 14.48 -2.26 -10.28
N ARG A 5 14.12 -2.06 -9.01
CA ARG A 5 13.40 -3.08 -8.23
C ARG A 5 11.97 -2.66 -7.98
N ALA A 6 11.03 -3.55 -8.27
CA ALA A 6 9.61 -3.33 -8.09
C ALA A 6 9.05 -4.33 -7.07
N TYR A 7 8.28 -3.80 -6.13
CA TYR A 7 7.53 -4.53 -5.10
C TYR A 7 6.05 -4.32 -5.39
N ARG A 8 5.28 -5.40 -5.35
CA ARG A 8 3.84 -5.37 -5.60
C ARG A 8 3.15 -6.15 -4.51
N THR A 9 2.01 -5.65 -4.06
CA THR A 9 1.19 -6.36 -3.09
C THR A 9 0.61 -7.62 -3.70
N ASP A 10 0.36 -8.63 -2.87
CA ASP A 10 -0.24 -9.87 -3.31
C ASP A 10 -1.65 -9.61 -3.87
N ARG A 11 -1.87 -10.05 -5.13
CA ARG A 11 -3.15 -9.88 -5.83
C ARG A 11 -4.25 -10.75 -5.21
N PHE A 12 -3.87 -11.75 -4.40
CA PHE A 12 -4.79 -12.70 -3.79
C PHE A 12 -5.75 -12.05 -2.79
N LEU A 13 -5.29 -11.16 -1.91
CA LEU A 13 -6.17 -10.48 -0.95
C LEU A 13 -7.19 -9.58 -1.66
N GLY A 14 -6.76 -8.89 -2.73
CA GLY A 14 -7.65 -8.10 -3.57
C GLY A 14 -8.68 -8.94 -4.31
N PHE A 15 -8.30 -10.15 -4.74
CA PHE A 15 -9.22 -11.13 -5.31
C PHE A 15 -10.26 -11.60 -4.29
N VAL A 16 -9.86 -11.96 -3.07
CA VAL A 16 -10.77 -12.39 -1.99
C VAL A 16 -11.79 -11.31 -1.64
N ILE A 17 -11.37 -10.05 -1.48
CA ILE A 17 -12.27 -8.92 -1.18
C ILE A 17 -13.23 -8.68 -2.35
N THR A 18 -12.74 -8.77 -3.59
CA THR A 18 -13.59 -8.67 -4.79
C THR A 18 -14.65 -9.76 -4.81
N LEU A 19 -14.26 -11.00 -4.52
CA LEU A 19 -15.15 -12.16 -4.50
C LEU A 19 -16.21 -12.06 -3.38
N MET A 20 -15.83 -11.54 -2.20
CA MET A 20 -16.78 -11.20 -1.13
C MET A 20 -17.76 -10.09 -1.56
N GLY A 21 -17.28 -9.05 -2.25
CA GLY A 21 -18.13 -7.98 -2.77
C GLY A 21 -19.17 -8.50 -3.76
N PHE A 22 -18.76 -9.39 -4.68
CA PHE A 22 -19.68 -10.08 -5.58
C PHE A 22 -20.66 -10.98 -4.82
N ALA A 23 -20.18 -11.77 -3.84
CA ALA A 23 -21.05 -12.63 -3.04
C ALA A 23 -22.11 -11.84 -2.24
N ILE A 24 -21.79 -10.64 -1.76
CA ILE A 24 -22.76 -9.74 -1.12
C ILE A 24 -23.78 -9.24 -2.14
N LEU A 25 -23.34 -8.84 -3.34
CA LEU A 25 -24.23 -8.40 -4.42
C LEU A 25 -25.21 -9.50 -4.87
N PHE A 26 -24.74 -10.75 -4.96
CA PHE A 26 -25.55 -11.90 -5.38
C PHE A 26 -26.36 -12.54 -4.24
N SER A 27 -26.08 -12.22 -2.97
CA SER A 27 -26.89 -12.68 -1.83
C SER A 27 -28.07 -11.74 -1.52
N VAL A 28 -28.17 -10.61 -2.21
CA VAL A 28 -29.40 -9.80 -2.22
C VAL A 28 -30.44 -10.51 -3.08
N ASP A 29 -31.61 -10.75 -2.47
CA ASP A 29 -32.76 -11.41 -3.08
C ASP A 29 -33.15 -10.79 -4.43
N ILE A 30 -33.52 -11.62 -5.42
CA ILE A 30 -33.82 -11.19 -6.81
C ILE A 30 -34.96 -10.16 -6.84
N ASP A 31 -35.97 -10.33 -5.97
CA ASP A 31 -37.10 -9.41 -5.85
C ASP A 31 -36.67 -8.05 -5.27
N ARG A 32 -35.70 -8.03 -4.37
CA ARG A 32 -35.11 -6.78 -3.85
C ARG A 32 -34.21 -6.11 -4.88
N LEU A 33 -33.46 -6.89 -5.66
CA LEU A 33 -32.68 -6.38 -6.79
C LEU A 33 -33.58 -5.72 -7.82
N LEU A 34 -34.71 -6.32 -8.19
CA LEU A 34 -35.67 -5.76 -9.15
C LEU A 34 -36.29 -4.43 -8.69
N VAL A 35 -36.58 -4.28 -7.39
CA VAL A 35 -37.03 -3.00 -6.80
C VAL A 35 -35.88 -1.98 -6.80
N PHE A 36 -34.65 -2.42 -6.55
CA PHE A 36 -33.45 -1.59 -6.59
C PHE A 36 -33.15 -1.05 -8.01
N TYR A 37 -33.42 -1.85 -9.05
CA TYR A 37 -33.29 -1.45 -10.45
C TYR A 37 -34.31 -0.41 -10.92
N ARG A 38 -35.34 -0.08 -10.12
CA ARG A 38 -36.25 1.04 -10.40
C ARG A 38 -35.66 2.40 -10.07
N ASP A 39 -34.66 2.47 -9.18
CA ASP A 39 -33.94 3.71 -8.89
C ASP A 39 -32.62 3.77 -9.68
N PRO A 40 -32.53 4.59 -10.74
CA PRO A 40 -31.33 4.67 -11.57
C PRO A 40 -30.09 5.16 -10.80
N TRP A 41 -30.25 5.90 -9.71
CA TRP A 41 -29.13 6.35 -8.88
C TRP A 41 -28.50 5.19 -8.11
N SER A 42 -29.32 4.36 -7.49
CA SER A 42 -28.88 3.16 -6.79
C SER A 42 -28.17 2.17 -7.72
N VAL A 43 -28.67 1.99 -8.94
CA VAL A 43 -28.02 1.15 -9.99
C VAL A 43 -26.66 1.72 -10.40
N LEU A 44 -26.55 3.03 -10.61
CA LEU A 44 -25.28 3.68 -10.94
C LEU A 44 -24.25 3.52 -9.83
N ILE A 45 -24.66 3.72 -8.57
CA ILE A 45 -23.77 3.58 -7.41
C ILE A 45 -23.27 2.14 -7.29
N VAL A 46 -24.17 1.15 -7.35
CA VAL A 46 -23.79 -0.27 -7.27
C VAL A 46 -22.91 -0.68 -8.45
N SER A 47 -23.24 -0.26 -9.67
CA SER A 47 -22.43 -0.55 -10.86
C SER A 47 -21.05 0.09 -10.77
N PHE A 48 -20.97 1.33 -10.28
CA PHE A 48 -19.72 2.04 -10.02
C PHE A 48 -18.86 1.26 -9.02
N PHE A 49 -19.43 0.82 -7.88
CA PHE A 49 -18.69 0.01 -6.90
C PHE A 49 -18.34 -1.38 -7.44
N ALA A 50 -19.20 -2.02 -8.22
CA ALA A 50 -18.94 -3.34 -8.81
C ALA A 50 -17.85 -3.34 -9.88
N VAL A 51 -17.64 -2.22 -10.59
CA VAL A 51 -16.61 -2.08 -11.63
C VAL A 51 -15.32 -1.46 -11.08
N ILE A 52 -15.42 -0.45 -10.21
CA ILE A 52 -14.25 0.27 -9.69
C ILE A 52 -13.52 -0.51 -8.62
N ASN A 53 -14.20 -1.27 -7.76
CA ASN A 53 -13.50 -2.10 -6.77
C ASN A 53 -12.53 -3.07 -7.45
N PRO A 54 -12.95 -3.92 -8.41
CA PRO A 54 -12.02 -4.80 -9.13
C PRO A 54 -10.85 -4.06 -9.78
N LEU A 55 -11.08 -2.86 -10.34
CA LEU A 55 -10.02 -2.04 -10.93
C LEU A 55 -9.04 -1.53 -9.86
N LEU A 56 -9.53 -1.03 -8.73
CA LEU A 56 -8.67 -0.65 -7.59
C LEU A 56 -7.85 -1.86 -7.11
N PHE A 57 -8.44 -3.05 -7.08
CA PHE A 57 -7.77 -4.29 -6.66
C PHE A 57 -6.75 -4.83 -7.67
N LEU A 58 -7.00 -4.75 -8.98
CA LEU A 58 -6.08 -5.22 -10.03
C LEU A 58 -4.78 -4.40 -10.09
N PHE A 59 -4.85 -3.11 -9.76
CA PHE A 59 -3.68 -2.24 -9.77
C PHE A 59 -2.88 -2.27 -8.45
N GLY A 60 -3.50 -2.68 -7.35
CA GLY A 60 -2.86 -2.92 -6.05
C GLY A 60 -2.03 -1.74 -5.55
N PHE A 61 -1.13 -2.00 -4.59
CA PHE A 61 -0.05 -1.09 -4.30
C PHE A 61 1.21 -1.57 -5.00
N SER A 62 1.91 -0.65 -5.64
CA SER A 62 3.23 -0.92 -6.20
C SER A 62 4.22 0.09 -5.67
N PHE A 63 5.40 -0.39 -5.31
CA PHE A 63 6.50 0.44 -4.89
C PHE A 63 7.72 0.11 -5.75
N GLN A 64 8.39 1.14 -6.27
CA GLN A 64 9.57 0.97 -7.11
C GLN A 64 10.72 1.80 -6.57
N ILE A 65 11.90 1.20 -6.54
CA ILE A 65 13.15 1.87 -6.19
C ILE A 65 14.03 1.90 -7.43
N ASN A 66 14.36 3.11 -7.85
CA ASN A 66 15.36 3.42 -8.85
C ASN A 66 16.58 4.05 -8.15
N PRO A 67 17.76 4.08 -8.80
CA PRO A 67 18.97 4.70 -8.26
C PRO A 67 18.78 6.14 -7.77
N HIS A 68 17.90 6.89 -8.42
CA HIS A 68 17.70 8.33 -8.16
C HIS A 68 16.36 8.66 -7.52
N GLU A 69 15.41 7.74 -7.49
CA GLU A 69 14.04 8.02 -7.07
C GLU A 69 13.29 6.80 -6.55
N VAL A 70 12.32 7.05 -5.68
CA VAL A 70 11.30 6.10 -5.26
C VAL A 70 9.96 6.49 -5.83
N ILE A 71 9.19 5.51 -6.27
CA ILE A 71 7.86 5.69 -6.83
C ILE A 71 6.89 4.79 -6.07
N GLY A 72 5.96 5.40 -5.34
CA GLY A 72 4.82 4.70 -4.75
C GLY A 72 3.58 4.93 -5.62
N ARG A 73 2.89 3.85 -5.99
CA ARG A 73 1.56 3.92 -6.60
C ARG A 73 0.57 3.24 -5.66
N SER A 74 -0.40 4.01 -5.19
CA SER A 74 -1.55 3.55 -4.43
C SER A 74 -2.73 3.56 -5.38
N TYR A 75 -3.17 2.38 -5.81
CA TYR A 75 -4.23 2.24 -6.80
C TYR A 75 -3.85 2.92 -8.15
N PHE A 76 -4.70 2.79 -9.17
CA PHE A 76 -4.42 3.32 -10.52
C PHE A 76 -4.20 4.85 -10.54
N LEU A 77 -4.77 5.58 -9.58
CA LEU A 77 -4.93 7.03 -9.62
C LEU A 77 -3.92 7.83 -8.78
N PHE A 78 -3.34 7.25 -7.71
CA PHE A 78 -2.45 8.01 -6.81
C PHE A 78 -1.00 7.57 -6.96
N LYS A 79 -0.21 8.38 -7.64
CA LYS A 79 1.24 8.19 -7.81
C LYS A 79 2.01 9.25 -7.04
N LYS A 80 2.86 8.82 -6.10
CA LYS A 80 3.86 9.66 -5.44
C LYS A 80 5.25 9.31 -5.95
N LYS A 81 6.09 10.32 -6.13
CA LYS A 81 7.47 10.16 -6.60
C LYS A 81 8.37 11.08 -5.80
N PHE A 82 9.38 10.51 -5.13
CA PHE A 82 10.38 11.26 -4.38
C PHE A 82 11.77 10.97 -4.94
N LYS A 83 12.63 12.00 -5.00
CA LYS A 83 14.06 11.77 -5.26
C LYS A 83 14.69 11.15 -4.02
N ILE A 84 15.62 10.22 -4.21
CA ILE A 84 16.34 9.54 -3.12
C ILE A 84 17.06 10.57 -2.22
N ASN A 85 17.63 11.62 -2.83
CA ASN A 85 18.34 12.68 -2.12
C ASN A 85 17.43 13.56 -1.24
N ASP A 86 16.12 13.58 -1.52
CA ASP A 86 15.16 14.37 -0.75
C ASP A 86 14.58 13.58 0.44
N LEU A 87 14.91 12.28 0.54
CA LEU A 87 14.46 11.43 1.64
C LEU A 87 15.22 11.79 2.91
N THR A 88 14.49 11.86 4.01
CA THR A 88 15.04 12.27 5.32
C THR A 88 14.93 11.17 6.35
N HIS A 89 13.77 10.54 6.44
CA HIS A 89 13.50 9.51 7.44
C HIS A 89 12.82 8.30 6.83
N VAL A 90 13.15 7.14 7.36
CA VAL A 90 12.41 5.90 7.15
C VAL A 90 12.00 5.34 8.51
N LEU A 91 10.70 5.27 8.75
CA LEU A 91 10.13 4.94 10.06
C LEU A 91 9.29 3.66 9.96
N TYR A 92 9.53 2.69 10.84
CA TYR A 92 8.68 1.50 10.96
C TYR A 92 7.84 1.57 12.24
N GLN A 93 6.56 1.91 12.12
CA GLN A 93 5.68 2.26 13.25
C GLN A 93 4.37 1.48 13.21
N ALA A 94 3.74 1.25 14.37
CA ALA A 94 2.42 0.61 14.43
C ALA A 94 1.35 1.54 13.85
N THR A 95 0.52 1.01 12.96
CA THR A 95 -0.57 1.71 12.26
C THR A 95 -1.93 1.38 12.88
N TRP A 96 -2.12 0.15 13.36
CA TRP A 96 -3.29 -0.23 14.16
C TRP A 96 -2.84 -1.08 15.35
N ARG A 97 -3.28 -0.70 16.56
CA ARG A 97 -3.19 -1.56 17.75
C ARG A 97 -4.38 -2.52 17.73
N VAL A 98 -4.16 -3.72 17.20
CA VAL A 98 -4.96 -4.87 17.63
C VAL A 98 -4.45 -5.24 19.03
N THR A 99 -5.35 -5.68 19.91
CA THR A 99 -5.26 -5.78 21.38
C THR A 99 -4.03 -6.47 22.01
N SER A 100 -3.04 -6.93 21.24
CA SER A 100 -1.74 -7.43 21.72
C SER A 100 -0.56 -6.76 20.98
N GLU A 101 0.50 -6.41 21.71
CA GLU A 101 1.71 -5.78 21.14
C GLU A 101 2.38 -6.61 20.05
N SER A 102 2.25 -7.95 20.12
CA SER A 102 2.82 -8.90 19.17
C SER A 102 2.07 -8.99 17.84
N SER A 103 0.86 -8.45 17.74
CA SER A 103 0.00 -8.55 16.54
C SER A 103 -0.35 -7.19 15.95
N SER A 104 0.40 -6.13 16.29
CA SER A 104 0.17 -4.80 15.75
C SER A 104 0.64 -4.70 14.30
N MET A 105 -0.28 -4.32 13.41
CA MET A 105 0.03 -4.03 12.01
C MET A 105 0.91 -2.77 11.96
N ARG A 106 2.09 -2.87 11.35
CA ARG A 106 3.11 -1.83 11.25
C ARG A 106 3.27 -1.36 9.81
N THR A 107 3.60 -0.09 9.65
CA THR A 107 3.81 0.55 8.36
C THR A 107 5.21 1.13 8.28
N LEU A 108 5.85 0.89 7.13
CA LEU A 108 7.10 1.54 6.74
C LEU A 108 6.76 2.87 6.05
N HIS A 109 7.08 3.97 6.72
CA HIS A 109 6.89 5.32 6.23
C HIS A 109 8.20 5.85 5.66
N ILE A 110 8.18 6.22 4.38
CA ILE A 110 9.29 6.85 3.68
C ILE A 110 8.98 8.35 3.59
N VAL A 111 9.74 9.15 4.33
CA VAL A 111 9.44 10.56 4.61
C VAL A 111 10.39 11.47 3.82
N ARG A 112 9.79 12.44 3.14
CA ARG A 112 10.48 13.56 2.49
C ARG A 112 10.13 14.85 3.25
N PHE A 113 11.15 15.65 3.54
CA PHE A 113 10.96 17.05 3.92
C PHE A 113 11.39 17.91 2.73
N GLY A 114 10.47 18.69 2.19
CA GLY A 114 10.74 19.60 1.07
C GLY A 114 9.87 20.84 1.17
N GLY A 115 10.50 22.03 1.14
CA GLY A 115 9.78 23.31 1.11
C GLY A 115 8.90 23.58 2.35
N GLY A 116 9.26 23.06 3.52
CA GLY A 116 8.49 23.25 4.76
C GLY A 116 7.35 22.25 4.97
N TRP A 117 7.09 21.35 4.02
CA TRP A 117 6.04 20.34 4.11
C TRP A 117 6.62 18.93 4.27
N LYS A 118 5.93 18.10 5.08
CA LYS A 118 6.22 16.68 5.26
C LYS A 118 5.32 15.88 4.32
N ASP A 119 5.93 15.16 3.38
CA ASP A 119 5.22 14.18 2.55
C ASP A 119 5.73 12.76 2.86
N THR A 120 4.87 11.78 2.67
CA THR A 120 5.13 10.39 3.07
C THR A 120 4.53 9.39 2.09
N ILE A 121 5.32 8.37 1.77
CA ILE A 121 4.86 7.11 1.16
C ILE A 121 4.78 6.08 2.29
N SER A 122 3.64 5.41 2.43
CA SER A 122 3.36 4.46 3.51
C SER A 122 3.17 3.06 2.93
N LEU A 123 3.96 2.09 3.41
CA LEU A 123 3.93 0.68 2.98
C LEU A 123 3.63 -0.21 4.18
N THR A 124 2.42 -0.74 4.26
CA THR A 124 1.96 -1.49 5.44
C THR A 124 2.31 -2.98 5.37
N ASN A 125 2.72 -3.56 6.51
CA ASN A 125 2.91 -5.00 6.65
C ASN A 125 1.54 -5.69 6.62
N GLY A 126 1.31 -6.56 5.66
CA GLY A 126 -0.04 -7.05 5.33
C GLY A 126 -0.15 -7.13 3.82
N PRO A 127 -0.40 -6.02 3.11
CA PRO A 127 -0.26 -5.98 1.66
C PRO A 127 1.19 -6.26 1.20
N PHE A 128 2.18 -5.73 1.90
CA PHE A 128 3.60 -6.03 1.67
C PHE A 128 4.10 -7.06 2.68
N GLN A 129 4.94 -8.00 2.22
CA GLN A 129 5.61 -8.92 3.12
C GLN A 129 6.66 -8.17 3.94
N GLU A 130 6.84 -8.56 5.20
CA GLU A 130 7.82 -7.91 6.08
C GLU A 130 9.26 -8.03 5.53
N LYS A 131 9.58 -9.12 4.82
CA LYS A 131 10.83 -9.31 4.08
C LYS A 131 11.03 -8.25 2.99
N ASP A 132 9.98 -7.91 2.24
CA ASP A 132 10.04 -6.87 1.21
C ASP A 132 10.28 -5.50 1.84
N LEU A 133 9.60 -5.20 2.96
CA LEU A 133 9.80 -3.95 3.70
C LEU A 133 11.23 -3.83 4.23
N ALA A 134 11.80 -4.94 4.72
CA ALA A 134 13.20 -4.97 5.18
C ALA A 134 14.19 -4.74 4.02
N ASP A 135 13.96 -5.36 2.87
CA ASP A 135 14.79 -5.18 1.67
C ASP A 135 14.69 -3.75 1.12
N ILE A 136 13.49 -3.16 1.11
CA ILE A 136 13.28 -1.75 0.76
C ILE A 136 14.12 -0.85 1.68
N ALA A 137 14.01 -1.04 3.00
CA ALA A 137 14.75 -0.23 3.97
C ALA A 137 16.28 -0.35 3.77
N LYS A 138 16.79 -1.58 3.58
CA LYS A 138 18.22 -1.82 3.29
C LYS A 138 18.68 -1.09 2.03
N ARG A 139 17.90 -1.16 0.95
CA ARG A 139 18.25 -0.50 -0.32
C ARG A 139 18.24 1.01 -0.21
N LEU A 140 17.26 1.59 0.47
CA LEU A 140 17.24 3.03 0.70
C LEU A 140 18.46 3.48 1.52
N LYS A 141 18.87 2.71 2.53
CA LYS A 141 20.08 2.98 3.32
C LYS A 141 21.34 2.94 2.46
N ASN A 142 21.44 1.98 1.54
CA ASN A 142 22.58 1.86 0.64
C ASN A 142 22.63 3.00 -0.40
N LEU A 143 21.48 3.39 -0.95
CA LEU A 143 21.39 4.46 -1.95
C LEU A 143 21.60 5.85 -1.36
N ASN A 144 21.16 6.09 -0.13
CA ASN A 144 21.40 7.33 0.59
C ASN A 144 21.66 7.07 2.07
N PRO A 145 22.93 6.97 2.48
CA PRO A 145 23.33 6.74 3.87
C PRO A 145 22.94 7.85 4.83
N ARG A 146 22.53 9.04 4.33
CA ARG A 146 22.11 10.17 5.17
C ARG A 146 20.67 10.03 5.70
N ILE A 147 19.89 9.07 5.17
CA ILE A 147 18.53 8.82 5.64
C ILE A 147 18.57 8.30 7.09
N ILE A 148 17.76 8.89 7.95
CA ILE A 148 17.65 8.51 9.36
C ILE A 148 16.62 7.38 9.50
N PHE A 149 17.00 6.29 10.16
CA PHE A 149 16.13 5.15 10.43
C PHE A 149 15.78 5.09 11.91
N ASN A 150 14.52 4.78 12.25
CA ASN A 150 14.17 4.53 13.65
C ASN A 150 14.61 3.13 14.09
N SER A 151 14.71 2.91 15.40
CA SER A 151 15.16 1.64 16.00
C SER A 151 14.41 0.41 15.46
N HIS A 152 13.11 0.55 15.19
CA HIS A 152 12.28 -0.51 14.63
C HIS A 152 12.61 -0.82 13.16
N ALA A 153 12.87 0.19 12.33
CA ALA A 153 13.30 -0.02 10.94
C ALA A 153 14.70 -0.65 10.89
N GLU A 154 15.60 -0.26 11.80
CA GLU A 154 16.90 -0.91 11.94
C GLU A 154 16.79 -2.37 12.37
N THR A 155 15.91 -2.67 13.31
CA THR A 155 15.61 -4.04 13.74
C THR A 155 15.03 -4.87 12.58
N LEU A 156 14.11 -4.29 11.82
CA LEU A 156 13.51 -4.90 10.63
C LEU A 156 14.59 -5.30 9.61
N MET A 157 15.54 -4.40 9.31
CA MET A 157 16.65 -4.71 8.42
C MET A 157 17.52 -5.87 8.93
N LYS A 158 17.78 -5.95 10.24
CA LYS A 158 18.61 -7.02 10.84
C LYS A 158 17.93 -8.38 10.83
N LYS A 159 16.61 -8.43 11.01
CA LYS A 159 15.81 -9.68 11.03
C LYS A 159 15.77 -10.40 9.67
N SER A 160 15.98 -9.67 8.58
CA SER A 160 15.86 -10.20 7.21
C SER A 160 17.23 -10.39 6.53
N SER A 161 18.31 -10.51 7.29
CA SER A 161 19.65 -10.91 6.81
C SER A 161 19.86 -12.41 7.01
#